data_AF-Q5JGE8-F1
#
_entry.id   AF-Q5JGE8-F1
#
_cell.length_a   1.000
_cell.length_b   1.000
_cell.length_c   1.000
_cell.angle_alpha   90.00
_cell.angle_beta   90.00
_cell.angle_gamma   90.00
#
_symmetry.space_group_name_H-M   'P 1'
#
loop_
_entity.id
_entity.type
_entity.pdbx_description
1 polymer ?
#
loop_
_entity_poly.entity_id
_entity_poly.type
_entity_poly.pdbx_seq_one_letter_code
_entity_poly.pdbx_strand_id
1 'polypeptide(L)'
;MAGTVSRIVHFEDEEKFIDDIDFALERFSYLASRYGHNPIKGVVLWDYIAIEDNEDVKVFRVGEFPFVEGMLKLDLEKIRTLEGYFDEMESKWDELTVEEINAYVEMMNEALGERRVFYDAYSLGLDRNTAYIIIDIHALHYLAGILEGEEKELLDEAAEVLLRYI
;
A
#
# COMPACT_ATOMS: atom_id res chain seq x y z
N MET A 1 -0.88 -18.80 9.87
CA MET A 1 -0.16 -18.31 8.67
C MET A 1 0.20 -19.46 7.72
N ALA A 2 -0.64 -20.49 7.58
CA ALA A 2 -0.48 -21.49 6.52
C ALA A 2 -1.41 -21.05 5.36
N GLY A 3 -0.88 -20.97 4.14
CA GLY A 3 -1.66 -20.65 2.94
C GLY A 3 -1.65 -19.20 2.46
N THR A 4 -0.82 -18.34 3.05
CA THR A 4 -0.54 -17.01 2.51
C THR A 4 0.80 -17.04 1.76
N VAL A 5 0.83 -16.48 0.56
CA VAL A 5 2.05 -16.25 -0.22
C VAL A 5 2.23 -14.75 -0.39
N SER A 6 3.46 -14.29 -0.22
CA SER A 6 3.83 -12.93 -0.52
C SER A 6 4.79 -12.87 -1.70
N ARG A 7 4.71 -11.78 -2.46
CA ARG A 7 5.57 -11.57 -3.62
C ARG A 7 5.87 -10.09 -3.79
N ILE A 8 7.13 -9.80 -4.13
CA ILE A 8 7.54 -8.50 -4.66
C ILE A 8 7.28 -8.52 -6.16
N VAL A 9 6.51 -7.55 -6.64
CA VAL A 9 6.23 -7.35 -8.05
C VAL A 9 6.87 -6.05 -8.51
N HIS A 10 7.30 -6.02 -9.77
CA HIS A 10 7.87 -4.84 -10.39
C HIS A 10 6.85 -4.26 -11.38
N PHE A 11 6.77 -2.95 -11.46
CA PHE A 11 5.94 -2.25 -12.44
C PHE A 11 6.77 -1.18 -13.17
N GLU A 12 6.41 -0.88 -14.41
CA GLU A 12 7.07 0.15 -15.22
C GLU A 12 6.30 1.47 -15.19
N ASP A 13 4.97 1.38 -15.08
CA ASP A 13 4.02 2.49 -15.07
C ASP A 13 3.20 2.38 -13.77
N GLU A 14 3.40 3.33 -12.88
CA GLU A 14 2.83 3.32 -11.55
C GLU A 14 1.35 3.68 -11.53
N GLU A 15 0.92 4.67 -12.33
CA GLU A 15 -0.50 5.03 -12.44
C GLU A 15 -1.29 3.82 -12.94
N LYS A 16 -0.79 3.17 -13.99
CA LYS A 16 -1.40 1.95 -14.50
C LYS A 16 -1.39 0.83 -13.48
N PHE A 17 -0.31 0.66 -12.71
CA PHE A 17 -0.25 -0.35 -11.66
C PHE A 17 -1.32 -0.12 -10.59
N ILE A 18 -1.48 1.12 -10.13
CA ILE A 18 -2.49 1.49 -9.14
C ILE A 18 -3.90 1.21 -9.69
N ASP A 19 -4.20 1.63 -10.92
CA ASP A 19 -5.49 1.37 -11.57
C ASP A 19 -5.80 -0.14 -11.67
N ASP A 20 -4.81 -0.95 -12.06
CA ASP A 20 -4.94 -2.41 -12.19
C ASP A 20 -5.13 -3.07 -10.80
N ILE A 21 -4.43 -2.59 -9.76
CA ILE A 21 -4.61 -3.07 -8.39
C ILE A 21 -5.97 -2.69 -7.83
N ASP A 22 -6.42 -1.45 -8.00
CA ASP A 22 -7.73 -0.99 -7.54
C ASP A 22 -8.85 -1.76 -8.22
N PHE A 23 -8.75 -1.97 -9.54
CA PHE A 23 -9.67 -2.81 -10.30
C PHE A 23 -9.81 -4.22 -9.73
N ALA A 24 -8.69 -4.83 -9.34
CA ALA A 24 -8.66 -6.17 -8.75
C ALA A 24 -9.23 -6.15 -7.31
N LEU A 25 -8.82 -5.18 -6.49
CA LEU A 25 -9.27 -5.03 -5.10
C LEU A 25 -10.77 -4.78 -5.01
N GLU A 26 -11.36 -4.00 -5.90
CA GLU A 26 -12.81 -3.77 -5.94
C GLU A 26 -13.58 -5.08 -6.16
N ARG A 27 -13.16 -5.89 -7.13
CA ARG A 27 -13.76 -7.20 -7.42
C ARG A 27 -13.60 -8.17 -6.26
N PHE A 28 -12.39 -8.27 -5.72
CA PHE A 28 -12.16 -9.13 -4.56
C PHE A 28 -12.94 -8.67 -3.33
N SER A 29 -13.08 -7.37 -3.11
CA SER A 29 -13.88 -6.82 -2.00
C SER A 29 -15.36 -7.10 -2.19
N TYR A 30 -15.87 -6.98 -3.42
CA TYR A 30 -17.23 -7.37 -3.77
C TYR A 30 -17.47 -8.86 -3.48
N LEU A 31 -16.60 -9.75 -3.95
CA LEU A 31 -16.70 -11.19 -3.69
C LEU A 31 -16.57 -11.49 -2.19
N ALA A 32 -15.63 -10.85 -1.50
CA ALA A 32 -15.44 -11.00 -0.06
C ALA A 32 -16.67 -10.56 0.75
N SER A 33 -17.37 -9.50 0.32
CA SER A 33 -18.59 -9.05 0.98
C SER A 33 -19.73 -10.08 0.92
N ARG A 34 -19.74 -10.94 -0.12
CA ARG A 34 -20.75 -11.98 -0.33
C ARG A 34 -20.36 -13.32 0.29
N TYR A 35 -19.08 -13.67 0.17
CA TYR A 35 -18.58 -15.02 0.49
C TYR A 35 -17.66 -15.07 1.70
N GLY A 36 -17.29 -13.93 2.29
CA GLY A 36 -16.50 -13.84 3.52
C GLY A 36 -14.99 -14.05 3.36
N HIS A 37 -14.49 -14.21 2.13
CA HIS A 37 -13.09 -14.50 1.86
C HIS A 37 -12.49 -13.49 0.87
N ASN A 38 -11.52 -12.69 1.34
CA ASN A 38 -10.71 -11.82 0.47
C ASN A 38 -9.36 -12.50 0.16
N PRO A 39 -9.07 -12.79 -1.12
CA PRO A 39 -7.76 -13.31 -1.56
C PRO A 39 -6.60 -12.34 -1.36
N ILE A 40 -6.84 -11.03 -1.34
CA ILE A 40 -5.79 -10.03 -1.13
C ILE A 40 -5.83 -9.55 0.33
N LYS A 41 -4.73 -9.75 1.05
CA LYS A 41 -4.58 -9.38 2.46
C LYS A 41 -3.89 -8.05 2.67
N GLY A 42 -3.13 -7.58 1.68
CA GLY A 42 -2.43 -6.31 1.74
C GLY A 42 -1.60 -6.07 0.49
N VAL A 43 -1.44 -4.78 0.17
CA VAL A 43 -0.53 -4.26 -0.85
C VAL A 43 0.26 -3.15 -0.19
N VAL A 44 1.58 -3.18 -0.34
CA VAL A 44 2.48 -2.12 0.15
C VAL A 44 3.31 -1.64 -1.03
N LEU A 45 3.16 -0.38 -1.43
CA LEU A 45 4.01 0.25 -2.43
C LEU A 45 5.36 0.65 -1.82
N TRP A 46 6.37 0.77 -2.68
CA TRP A 46 7.70 1.24 -2.30
C TRP A 46 7.70 2.63 -1.65
N ASP A 47 6.70 3.47 -1.90
CA ASP A 47 6.61 4.85 -1.42
C ASP A 47 5.51 5.06 -0.35
N TYR A 48 5.05 3.99 0.29
CA TYR A 48 4.10 4.08 1.40
C TYR A 48 4.78 4.36 2.74
N ILE A 49 4.35 5.44 3.39
CA ILE A 49 4.77 5.88 4.72
C ILE A 49 3.58 5.82 5.66
N ALA A 50 3.76 5.15 6.80
CA ALA A 50 2.74 5.05 7.83
C ALA A 50 3.02 6.05 8.97
N ILE A 51 1.98 6.65 9.53
CA ILE A 51 2.06 7.60 10.64
C ILE A 51 1.03 7.22 11.70
N GLU A 52 1.50 7.00 12.92
CA GLU A 52 0.66 6.76 14.09
C GLU A 52 0.21 8.09 14.72
N ASP A 53 -1.08 8.38 14.62
CA ASP A 53 -1.69 9.51 15.32
C ASP A 53 -2.23 9.11 16.71
N ASN A 54 -3.14 9.90 17.29
CA ASN A 54 -3.70 9.60 18.60
C ASN A 54 -4.84 8.55 18.59
N GLU A 55 -5.27 8.08 17.42
CA GLU A 55 -6.33 7.08 17.24
C GLU A 55 -5.83 5.82 16.57
N ASP A 56 -5.15 5.94 15.44
CA ASP A 56 -4.75 4.83 14.60
C ASP A 56 -3.49 5.13 13.76
N VAL A 57 -3.12 4.15 12.93
CA VAL A 57 -2.03 4.26 11.97
C VAL A 57 -2.62 4.59 10.61
N LYS A 58 -2.14 5.66 10.00
CA LYS A 58 -2.55 6.11 8.66
C LYS A 58 -1.42 5.91 7.69
N VAL A 59 -1.73 5.40 6.50
CA VAL A 59 -0.74 5.15 5.45
C VAL A 59 -0.95 6.20 4.36
N PHE A 60 0.14 6.83 3.94
CA PHE A 60 0.17 7.83 2.89
C PHE A 60 1.22 7.43 1.86
N ARG A 61 0.97 7.78 0.60
CA ARG A 61 2.01 7.77 -0.42
C ARG A 61 2.81 9.07 -0.37
N VAL A 62 4.10 9.01 -0.73
CA VAL A 62 4.89 10.22 -0.94
C VAL A 62 4.20 11.09 -2.01
N GLY A 63 3.98 12.37 -1.70
CA GLY A 63 3.25 13.32 -2.56
C GLY A 63 1.73 13.38 -2.33
N GLU A 64 1.14 12.46 -1.56
CA GLU A 64 -0.28 12.53 -1.22
C GLU A 64 -0.56 13.32 0.06
N PHE A 65 0.46 13.65 0.85
CA PHE A 65 0.32 14.31 2.14
C PHE A 65 -0.47 15.63 2.11
N PRO A 66 -0.27 16.55 1.13
CA PRO A 66 -1.01 17.81 1.08
C PRO A 66 -2.52 17.63 0.86
N PHE A 67 -2.95 16.52 0.24
CA PHE A 67 -4.36 16.24 -0.01
C PHE A 67 -5.08 15.68 1.22
N VAL A 68 -4.34 15.51 2.31
CA VAL A 68 -4.75 14.76 3.49
C VAL A 68 -4.78 15.66 4.75
N GLU A 69 -4.71 16.98 4.56
CA GLU A 69 -4.81 17.97 5.62
C GLU A 69 -6.06 17.72 6.50
N GLY A 70 -5.82 17.46 7.79
CA GLY A 70 -6.88 17.17 8.76
C GLY A 70 -7.23 15.69 8.97
N MET A 71 -6.60 14.73 8.27
CA MET A 71 -6.76 13.32 8.65
C MET A 71 -5.98 12.98 9.92
N LEU A 72 -4.76 13.48 10.10
CA LEU A 72 -3.95 13.17 11.29
C LEU A 72 -4.49 13.89 12.53
N LYS A 73 -4.83 13.12 13.57
CA LYS A 73 -5.21 13.66 14.88
C LYS A 73 -3.99 13.96 15.73
N LEU A 74 -3.15 14.86 15.23
CA LEU A 74 -1.95 15.37 15.89
C LEU A 74 -2.09 16.86 16.20
N ASP A 75 -1.21 17.38 17.05
CA ASP A 75 -1.10 18.81 17.25
C ASP A 75 -0.52 19.51 16.02
N LEU A 76 -0.89 20.79 15.84
CA LEU A 76 -0.54 21.55 14.65
C LEU A 76 0.97 21.70 14.43
N GLU A 77 1.76 21.70 15.51
CA GLU A 77 3.22 21.78 15.42
C GLU A 77 3.79 20.53 14.76
N LYS A 78 3.39 19.34 15.23
CA LYS A 78 3.80 18.06 14.61
C LYS A 78 3.33 17.93 13.17
N ILE A 79 2.09 18.36 12.88
CA ILE A 79 1.57 18.34 11.50
C ILE A 79 2.47 19.18 10.60
N ARG A 80 2.79 20.42 11.00
CA ARG A 80 3.68 21.30 10.22
C ARG A 80 5.09 20.75 10.05
N THR A 81 5.62 20.07 11.06
CA THR A 81 6.91 19.38 10.96
C THR A 81 6.85 18.31 9.88
N LEU A 82 5.82 17.45 9.91
CA LEU A 82 5.63 16.41 8.90
C LEU A 82 5.43 17.00 7.50
N GLU A 83 4.55 17.99 7.34
CA GLU A 83 4.29 18.70 6.08
C GLU A 83 5.59 19.16 5.41
N GLY A 84 6.48 19.83 6.15
CA GLY A 84 7.73 20.33 5.58
C GLY A 84 8.64 19.22 5.02
N TYR A 85 8.66 18.04 5.64
CA TYR A 85 9.43 16.91 5.11
C TYR A 85 8.73 16.27 3.91
N PHE A 86 7.40 16.11 3.95
CA PHE A 86 6.65 15.57 2.83
C PHE A 86 6.75 16.46 1.58
N ASP A 87 6.68 17.79 1.74
CA ASP A 87 6.88 18.75 0.65
C ASP A 87 8.28 18.62 0.03
N GLU A 88 9.31 18.43 0.85
CA GLU A 88 10.67 18.22 0.35
C GLU A 88 10.79 16.90 -0.42
N MET A 89 10.19 15.83 0.09
CA MET A 89 10.17 14.53 -0.58
C MET A 89 9.41 14.58 -1.91
N GLU A 90 8.23 15.21 -1.93
CA GLU A 90 7.44 15.41 -3.15
C GLU A 90 8.24 16.15 -4.22
N SER A 91 8.98 17.20 -3.84
CA SER A 91 9.79 18.00 -4.79
C SER A 91 10.89 17.21 -5.50
N LYS A 92 11.29 16.05 -4.96
CA LYS A 92 12.33 15.17 -5.51
C LYS A 92 11.79 13.78 -5.83
N TRP A 93 10.47 13.60 -5.89
CA TRP A 93 9.86 12.28 -5.96
C TRP A 93 10.37 11.42 -7.13
N ASP A 94 10.63 12.01 -8.29
CA ASP A 94 11.20 11.33 -9.47
C ASP A 94 12.60 10.72 -9.24
N GLU A 95 13.34 11.25 -8.27
CA GLU A 95 14.72 10.86 -7.97
C GLU A 95 14.83 10.01 -6.70
N LEU A 96 13.76 9.95 -5.89
CA LEU A 96 13.78 9.27 -4.59
C LEU A 96 14.04 7.76 -4.71
N THR A 97 14.96 7.31 -3.86
CA THR A 97 15.20 5.90 -3.58
C THR A 97 14.52 5.48 -2.26
N VAL A 98 14.40 4.17 -2.05
CA VAL A 98 13.84 3.60 -0.81
C VAL A 98 14.75 3.94 0.38
N GLU A 99 16.06 3.97 0.18
CA GLU A 99 17.03 4.41 1.20
C GLU A 99 16.83 5.88 1.61
N GLU A 100 16.59 6.75 0.64
CA GLU A 100 16.35 8.18 0.91
C GLU A 100 15.03 8.39 1.64
N ILE A 101 13.96 7.68 1.26
CA ILE A 101 12.68 7.71 1.99
C ILE A 101 12.89 7.24 3.44
N ASN A 102 13.63 6.15 3.66
CA ASN A 102 13.95 5.70 5.00
C ASN A 102 14.71 6.76 5.81
N ALA A 103 15.68 7.45 5.18
CA ALA A 103 16.42 8.53 5.82
C ALA A 103 15.51 9.71 6.21
N TYR A 104 14.57 10.11 5.34
CA TYR A 104 13.59 11.14 5.69
C TYR A 104 12.70 10.72 6.86
N VAL A 105 12.25 9.46 6.89
CA VAL A 105 11.43 8.93 8.00
C VAL A 105 12.20 8.95 9.33
N GLU A 106 13.49 8.64 9.31
CA GLU A 106 14.36 8.78 10.48
C GLU A 106 14.45 10.25 10.93
N MET A 107 14.70 11.18 10.00
CA MET A 107 14.75 12.62 10.28
C MET A 107 13.42 13.17 10.82
N MET A 108 12.27 12.72 10.30
CA MET A 108 10.95 13.10 10.80
C MET A 108 10.77 12.66 12.26
N ASN A 109 11.10 11.40 12.59
CA ASN A 109 11.00 10.91 13.96
C ASN A 109 11.97 11.64 14.91
N GLU A 110 13.18 11.97 14.45
CA GLU A 110 14.11 12.80 15.22
C GLU A 110 13.55 14.20 15.48
N ALA A 111 12.97 14.85 14.47
CA ALA A 111 12.38 16.17 14.59
C ALA A 111 11.14 16.20 15.50
N LEU A 112 10.33 15.13 15.49
CA LEU A 112 9.19 14.97 16.38
C LEU A 112 9.60 14.62 17.82
N GLY A 113 10.82 14.11 18.03
CA GLY A 113 11.31 13.64 19.32
C GLY A 113 10.68 12.33 19.80
N GLU A 114 9.94 11.64 18.93
CA GLU A 114 9.26 10.37 19.20
C GLU A 114 9.14 9.52 17.93
N ARG A 115 9.00 8.20 18.09
CA ARG A 115 8.82 7.28 16.97
C ARG A 115 7.34 7.11 16.65
N ARG A 116 6.89 7.70 15.55
CA ARG A 116 5.51 7.62 15.03
C ARG A 116 5.41 7.44 13.52
N VAL A 117 6.48 7.77 12.79
CA VAL A 117 6.55 7.59 11.35
C VAL A 117 7.26 6.27 11.07
N PHE A 118 6.65 5.42 10.25
CA PHE A 118 7.13 4.10 9.93
C PHE A 118 7.19 3.92 8.41
N TYR A 119 8.22 3.19 7.96
CA TYR A 119 8.45 2.92 6.56
C TYR A 119 8.89 1.47 6.38
N ASP A 120 7.94 0.63 6.01
CA ASP A 120 8.16 -0.83 5.95
C ASP A 120 8.80 -1.27 4.63
N ALA A 121 8.64 -0.50 3.54
CA ALA A 121 9.15 -0.87 2.22
C ALA A 121 10.66 -1.18 2.22
N TYR A 122 11.46 -0.38 2.94
CA TYR A 122 12.90 -0.64 3.11
C TYR A 122 13.16 -1.99 3.78
N SER A 123 12.44 -2.29 4.87
CA SER A 123 12.59 -3.56 5.60
C SER A 123 12.07 -4.76 4.82
N LEU A 124 11.12 -4.55 3.91
CA LEU A 124 10.57 -5.56 3.01
C LEU A 124 11.47 -5.83 1.80
N GLY A 125 12.56 -5.06 1.62
CA GLY A 125 13.47 -5.18 0.48
C GLY A 125 12.83 -4.72 -0.83
N LEU A 126 11.94 -3.74 -0.77
CA LEU A 126 11.39 -3.09 -1.95
C LEU A 126 12.42 -2.15 -2.56
N ASP A 127 12.38 -2.04 -3.89
CA ASP A 127 13.08 -1.06 -4.69
C ASP A 127 12.08 -0.05 -5.28
N ARG A 128 12.58 1.01 -5.92
CA ARG A 128 11.72 1.93 -6.68
C ARG A 128 10.89 1.16 -7.70
N ASN A 129 9.61 1.53 -7.84
CA ASN A 129 8.64 0.90 -8.73
C ASN A 129 8.37 -0.58 -8.41
N THR A 130 8.40 -0.93 -7.12
CA THR A 130 7.99 -2.25 -6.66
C THR A 130 6.85 -2.19 -5.66
N ALA A 131 6.11 -3.29 -5.56
CA ALA A 131 5.07 -3.48 -4.58
C ALA A 131 5.19 -4.84 -3.92
N TYR A 132 4.89 -4.90 -2.61
CA TYR A 132 4.73 -6.15 -1.87
C TYR A 132 3.24 -6.51 -1.81
N ILE A 133 2.88 -7.66 -2.38
CA ILE A 133 1.49 -8.15 -2.39
C ILE A 133 1.40 -9.40 -1.51
N ILE A 134 0.39 -9.44 -0.64
CA ILE A 134 0.08 -10.57 0.24
C ILE A 134 -1.21 -11.24 -0.23
N ILE A 135 -1.10 -12.51 -0.64
CA ILE A 135 -2.19 -13.29 -1.23
C ILE A 135 -2.53 -14.48 -0.35
N ASP A 136 -3.80 -14.65 -0.01
CA ASP A 136 -4.37 -15.82 0.66
C ASP A 136 -4.85 -16.83 -0.39
N ILE A 137 -4.02 -17.85 -0.61
CA ILE A 137 -4.25 -18.90 -1.59
C ILE A 137 -5.46 -19.76 -1.21
N HIS A 138 -5.75 -19.92 0.09
CA HIS A 138 -6.93 -20.67 0.52
C HIS A 138 -8.22 -19.91 0.19
N ALA A 139 -8.25 -18.60 0.42
CA ALA A 139 -9.36 -17.76 0.01
C ALA A 139 -9.56 -17.81 -1.52
N LEU A 140 -8.48 -17.76 -2.29
CA LEU A 140 -8.54 -17.85 -3.75
C LEU A 140 -9.11 -19.20 -4.22
N HIS A 141 -8.60 -20.32 -3.70
CA HIS A 141 -9.10 -21.65 -4.04
C HIS A 141 -10.53 -21.88 -3.59
N TYR A 142 -10.91 -21.34 -2.44
CA TYR A 142 -12.28 -21.41 -1.95
C TYR A 142 -13.23 -20.73 -2.95
N LEU A 143 -12.96 -19.47 -3.31
CA LEU A 143 -13.78 -18.74 -4.27
C LEU A 143 -13.83 -19.45 -5.63
N ALA A 144 -12.68 -19.89 -6.15
CA ALA A 144 -12.62 -20.62 -7.43
C ALA A 144 -13.44 -21.92 -7.43
N GLY A 145 -13.64 -22.54 -6.26
CA GLY A 145 -14.42 -23.77 -6.10
C GLY A 145 -15.92 -23.57 -5.95
N ILE A 146 -16.39 -22.38 -5.59
CA ILE A 146 -17.81 -22.10 -5.30
C ILE A 146 -18.47 -21.13 -6.28
N LEU A 147 -17.69 -20.33 -7.00
CA LEU A 147 -18.23 -19.31 -7.91
C LEU A 147 -18.60 -19.91 -9.27
N GLU A 148 -19.74 -19.44 -9.80
CA GLU A 148 -20.25 -19.82 -11.12
C GLU A 148 -20.78 -18.57 -11.86
N GLY A 149 -20.87 -18.63 -13.19
CA GLY A 149 -21.42 -17.54 -14.01
C GLY A 149 -20.64 -16.23 -13.88
N GLU A 150 -21.37 -15.11 -13.80
CA GLU A 150 -20.80 -13.75 -13.76
C GLU A 150 -19.81 -13.55 -12.60
N GLU A 151 -20.06 -14.14 -11.42
CA GLU A 151 -19.18 -13.96 -10.27
C GLU A 151 -17.84 -14.68 -10.45
N LYS A 152 -17.84 -15.78 -11.22
CA LYS A 152 -16.60 -16.45 -11.63
C LYS A 152 -15.82 -15.60 -12.62
N GLU A 153 -16.50 -14.94 -13.57
CA GLU A 153 -15.85 -14.02 -14.51
C GLU A 153 -15.17 -12.86 -13.75
N LEU A 154 -15.82 -12.30 -12.73
CA LEU A 154 -15.20 -11.27 -11.88
C LEU A 154 -13.92 -11.76 -11.19
N LEU A 155 -13.94 -13.00 -10.69
CA LEU A 155 -12.76 -13.62 -10.09
C LEU A 155 -11.63 -13.78 -11.11
N ASP A 156 -11.96 -14.31 -12.28
CA ASP A 156 -11.01 -14.60 -13.35
C ASP A 156 -10.39 -13.30 -13.90
N GLU A 157 -11.18 -12.24 -14.10
CA GLU A 157 -10.70 -10.91 -14.49
C GLU A 157 -9.71 -10.32 -13.48
N ALA A 158 -10.06 -10.34 -12.19
CA ALA A 158 -9.22 -9.79 -11.14
C ALA A 158 -7.90 -10.58 -11.01
N ALA A 159 -7.96 -11.90 -11.12
CA ALA A 159 -6.79 -12.76 -11.11
C ALA A 159 -5.90 -12.54 -12.35
N GLU A 160 -6.50 -12.38 -13.53
CA GLU A 160 -5.76 -12.11 -14.78
C GLU A 160 -4.96 -10.81 -14.69
N VAL A 161 -5.55 -9.75 -14.14
CA VAL A 161 -4.87 -8.47 -13.94
C VAL A 161 -3.66 -8.63 -13.01
N LEU A 162 -3.82 -9.30 -11.86
CA LEU A 162 -2.71 -9.54 -10.94
C LEU A 162 -1.60 -10.42 -11.54
N LEU A 163 -1.96 -11.41 -12.36
CA LEU A 163 -1.00 -12.30 -13.02
C LEU A 163 -0.08 -11.58 -14.02
N ARG A 164 -0.42 -10.36 -14.46
CA ARG A 164 0.47 -9.56 -15.33
C ARG A 164 1.74 -9.10 -14.62
N TYR A 165 1.71 -9.05 -13.29
CA TYR A 165 2.78 -8.52 -12.44
C TYR A 165 3.55 -9.60 -11.67
N ILE A 166 3.01 -10.83 -11.62
CA ILE A 166 3.52 -11.98 -10.88
C ILE A 166 4.37 -12.85 -11.80
#